data_AF-A0A8X6JV55-F1
#
_entry.id   AF-A0A8X6JV55-F1
#
_cell.length_a   1.000
_cell.length_b   1.000
_cell.length_c   1.000
_cell.angle_alpha   90.00
_cell.angle_beta   90.00
_cell.angle_gamma   90.00
#
_symmetry.space_group_name_H-M   'P 1'
#
loop_
_entity.id
_entity.type
_entity.pdbx_description
1 polymer ?
#
loop_
_entity_poly.entity_id
_entity_poly.type
_entity_poly.pdbx_seq_one_letter_code
_entity_poly.pdbx_strand_id
1 'polypeptide(L)'
;MIRDFEKVVDSASFCHLDHFLQTYKVLRNLIEEVDKELSFLMFTSTIFNACTMYFSVVSFLSSNEVSINPQHISVGCLFVASYVSFIAMSWIGSLVYEANAKVLEKLKDLTCNKTSLTQSQKRILFIDSSHVSLTVWKIIPIRRNLIFDILGTIFTYSLLLNGLKDTK
;
A
#
# COMPACT_ATOMS: atom_id res chain seq x y z
N MET A 1 -13.46 3.47 10.52
CA MET A 1 -13.79 4.67 9.72
C MET A 1 -14.17 4.35 8.28
N ILE A 2 -13.28 3.87 7.40
CA ILE A 2 -13.64 3.56 5.99
C ILE A 2 -14.65 2.39 5.89
N ARG A 3 -14.47 1.31 6.68
CA ARG A 3 -15.42 0.17 6.72
C ARG A 3 -16.78 0.53 7.31
N ASP A 4 -16.82 1.50 8.22
CA ASP A 4 -18.08 1.98 8.80
C ASP A 4 -18.83 2.84 7.79
N PHE A 5 -18.09 3.65 7.01
CA PHE A 5 -18.63 4.38 5.88
C PHE A 5 -19.17 3.45 4.79
N GLU A 6 -18.47 2.35 4.49
CA GLU A 6 -18.92 1.32 3.55
C GLU A 6 -20.28 0.73 3.96
N LYS A 7 -20.47 0.39 5.25
CA LYS A 7 -21.75 -0.12 5.78
C LYS A 7 -22.88 0.89 5.74
N VAL A 8 -22.57 2.18 5.92
CA VAL A 8 -23.56 3.27 5.88
C VAL A 8 -23.96 3.59 4.45
N VAL A 9 -23.05 3.44 3.49
CA VAL A 9 -23.36 3.52 2.04
C VAL A 9 -24.26 2.34 1.62
N ASP A 10 -24.04 1.14 2.17
CA ASP A 10 -24.84 -0.06 1.85
C ASP A 10 -26.30 0.01 2.32
N SER A 11 -26.62 0.86 3.31
CA SER A 11 -27.97 0.99 3.87
C SER A 11 -28.75 2.22 3.36
N ALA A 12 -28.14 3.06 2.52
CA ALA A 12 -28.67 4.37 2.21
C ALA A 12 -29.47 4.45 0.90
N SER A 13 -30.63 5.12 0.96
CA SER A 13 -31.43 5.52 -0.19
C SER A 13 -30.93 6.83 -0.81
N PHE A 14 -31.37 7.10 -2.05
CA PHE A 14 -30.99 8.25 -2.90
C PHE A 14 -31.06 9.66 -2.25
N CYS A 15 -31.76 9.80 -1.12
CA CYS A 15 -31.99 11.09 -0.44
C CYS A 15 -30.73 11.73 0.17
N HIS A 16 -29.64 10.99 0.39
CA HIS A 16 -28.44 11.49 1.07
C HIS A 16 -27.19 11.61 0.19
N LEU A 17 -27.31 11.51 -1.14
CA LEU A 17 -26.15 11.52 -2.06
C LEU A 17 -25.21 12.71 -1.84
N ASP A 18 -25.74 13.92 -1.60
CA ASP A 18 -24.91 15.10 -1.33
C ASP A 18 -24.15 15.00 -0.01
N HIS A 19 -24.75 14.41 1.02
CA HIS A 19 -24.09 14.16 2.30
C HIS A 19 -22.97 13.12 2.15
N PHE A 20 -23.19 12.06 1.37
CA PHE A 20 -22.16 11.06 1.06
C PHE A 20 -21.00 11.64 0.25
N LEU A 21 -21.28 12.48 -0.75
CA LEU A 21 -20.25 13.15 -1.54
C LEU A 21 -19.41 14.12 -0.71
N GLN A 22 -20.03 14.88 0.20
CA GLN A 22 -19.30 15.75 1.12
C GLN A 22 -18.42 14.94 2.07
N THR A 23 -18.94 13.85 2.63
CA THR A 23 -18.15 12.99 3.53
C THR A 23 -17.00 12.31 2.80
N TYR A 24 -17.23 11.86 1.56
CA TYR A 24 -16.19 11.32 0.70
C TYR A 24 -15.10 12.35 0.41
N LYS A 25 -15.46 13.61 0.14
CA LYS A 25 -14.51 14.69 -0.07
C LYS A 25 -13.64 14.96 1.16
N VAL A 26 -14.23 14.96 2.36
CA VAL A 26 -13.48 15.10 3.62
C VAL A 26 -12.53 13.93 3.81
N LEU A 27 -13.01 12.70 3.62
CA LEU A 27 -12.20 11.49 3.75
C LEU A 27 -11.02 11.50 2.77
N ARG A 28 -11.27 11.91 1.53
CA ARG A 28 -10.23 12.08 0.52
C ARG A 28 -9.17 13.08 0.93
N ASN A 29 -9.58 14.29 1.31
CA ASN A 29 -8.62 15.33 1.73
C ASN A 29 -7.74 14.83 2.88
N LEU A 30 -8.33 14.08 3.82
CA LEU A 30 -7.59 13.47 4.92
C LEU A 30 -6.59 12.43 4.41
N ILE A 31 -6.98 11.56 3.48
CA ILE A 31 -6.04 10.58 2.89
C ILE A 31 -4.91 11.28 2.12
N GLU A 32 -5.20 12.35 1.37
CA GLU A 32 -4.18 13.11 0.63
C GLU A 32 -3.22 13.84 1.57
N GLU A 33 -3.70 14.38 2.69
CA GLU A 33 -2.88 15.03 3.71
C GLU A 33 -1.98 14.01 4.43
N VAL A 34 -2.56 12.87 4.83
CA VAL A 34 -1.84 11.73 5.40
C VAL A 34 -0.78 11.23 4.42
N ASP A 35 -1.12 11.05 3.13
CA ASP A 35 -0.17 10.63 2.11
C ASP A 35 0.97 11.65 1.96
N LYS A 36 0.67 12.95 1.92
CA LYS A 36 1.70 13.98 1.78
C LYS A 36 2.76 13.93 2.88
N GLU A 37 2.35 13.70 4.14
CA GLU A 37 3.25 13.62 5.28
C GLU A 37 3.96 12.25 5.36
N LEU A 38 3.24 11.16 5.11
CA LEU A 38 3.78 9.81 5.25
C LEU A 38 4.53 9.29 4.03
N SER A 39 4.31 9.83 2.83
CA SER A 39 4.85 9.24 1.60
C SER A 39 6.38 9.16 1.59
N PHE A 40 7.06 10.18 2.14
CA PHE A 40 8.51 10.17 2.30
C PHE A 40 8.98 9.16 3.37
N LEU A 41 8.26 9.05 4.48
CA LEU A 41 8.54 8.07 5.53
C LEU A 41 8.34 6.63 5.02
N MET A 42 7.29 6.40 4.24
CA MET A 42 6.96 5.11 3.62
C MET A 42 8.05 4.70 2.62
N PHE A 43 8.58 5.65 1.84
CA PHE A 43 9.74 5.42 0.98
C PHE A 43 10.99 5.06 1.75
N THR A 44 11.32 5.84 2.79
CA THR A 44 12.51 5.60 3.62
C THR A 44 12.41 4.24 4.32
N SER A 45 11.22 3.90 4.85
CA SER A 45 10.96 2.59 5.44
C SER A 45 11.05 1.45 4.43
N THR A 46 10.56 1.65 3.21
CA THR A 46 10.67 0.66 2.13
C THR A 46 12.13 0.40 1.77
N ILE A 47 12.96 1.44 1.61
CA ILE A 47 14.40 1.29 1.37
C ILE A 47 15.07 0.57 2.55
N PHE A 48 14.80 1.01 3.77
CA PHE A 48 15.38 0.41 4.97
C PHE A 48 15.06 -1.09 5.06
N ASN A 49 13.80 -1.46 4.85
CA ASN A 49 13.36 -2.85 4.88
C ASN A 49 13.97 -3.66 3.72
N ALA A 50 14.06 -3.08 2.51
CA ALA A 50 14.66 -3.74 1.36
C ALA A 50 16.17 -4.00 1.57
N CYS A 51 16.91 -3.00 2.06
CA CYS A 51 18.32 -3.15 2.41
C CYS A 51 18.52 -4.20 3.50
N THR A 52 17.72 -4.14 4.57
CA THR A 52 17.79 -5.10 5.69
C THR A 52 17.53 -6.52 5.20
N MET A 53 16.47 -6.73 4.40
CA MET A 53 16.17 -8.03 3.82
C MET A 53 17.30 -8.54 2.91
N TYR A 54 17.86 -7.68 2.06
CA TYR A 54 18.99 -8.03 1.19
C TYR A 54 20.21 -8.48 2.00
N PHE A 55 20.63 -7.70 3.00
CA PHE A 55 21.79 -8.06 3.83
C PHE A 55 21.56 -9.35 4.61
N SER A 56 20.35 -9.58 5.12
CA SER A 56 20.00 -10.84 5.78
C SER A 56 20.08 -12.03 4.83
N VAL A 57 19.51 -11.93 3.63
CA VAL A 57 19.58 -13.02 2.62
C VAL A 57 21.02 -13.31 2.21
N VAL A 58 21.83 -12.28 1.94
CA VAL A 58 23.26 -12.47 1.62
C VAL A 58 24.01 -13.13 2.78
N SER A 59 23.71 -12.74 4.01
CA SER A 59 24.32 -13.35 5.21
C SER A 59 23.93 -14.82 5.37
N PHE A 60 22.70 -15.19 5.03
CA PHE A 60 22.26 -16.59 5.01
C PHE A 60 22.94 -17.39 3.89
N LEU A 61 23.07 -16.83 2.68
CA LEU A 61 23.71 -17.49 1.54
C LEU A 61 25.22 -17.70 1.74
N SER A 62 25.89 -16.78 2.43
CA SER A 62 27.35 -16.85 2.66
C SER A 62 27.74 -17.80 3.80
N SER A 63 26.77 -18.28 4.59
CA SER A 63 27.01 -19.11 5.77
C SER A 63 26.97 -20.59 5.40
N ASN A 64 28.12 -21.18 5.05
CA ASN A 64 28.24 -22.60 4.73
C ASN A 64 28.02 -23.54 5.93
N GLU A 65 27.99 -23.02 7.16
CA GLU A 65 27.67 -23.80 8.36
C GLU A 65 26.56 -23.10 9.15
N VAL A 66 25.42 -23.77 9.30
CA VAL A 66 24.33 -23.36 10.22
C VAL A 66 24.78 -23.67 11.65
N SER A 67 25.84 -23.01 12.10
CA SER A 67 26.18 -22.98 13.51
C SER A 67 25.21 -22.03 14.21
N ILE A 68 24.71 -22.41 15.39
CA ILE A 68 23.83 -21.58 16.23
C ILE A 68 24.69 -20.45 16.83
N ASN A 69 25.16 -19.53 15.99
CA ASN A 69 25.86 -18.33 16.40
C ASN A 69 24.81 -17.27 16.73
N PRO A 70 24.88 -16.60 17.90
CA PRO A 70 23.98 -15.50 18.25
C PRO A 70 23.88 -14.42 17.17
N GLN A 71 24.91 -14.23 16.34
CA GLN A 71 24.87 -13.31 15.19
C GLN A 71 23.85 -13.73 14.12
N HIS A 72 23.78 -15.02 13.76
CA HIS A 72 22.82 -15.52 12.77
C HIS A 72 21.37 -15.44 13.29
N ILE A 73 21.17 -15.69 14.59
CA ILE A 73 19.86 -15.53 15.23
C ILE A 73 19.42 -14.07 15.17
N SER A 74 20.30 -13.13 15.50
CA SER A 74 20.01 -11.69 15.45
C SER A 74 19.64 -11.23 14.03
N VAL A 75 20.41 -11.65 13.02
CA VAL A 75 20.14 -11.34 11.61
C VAL A 75 18.80 -11.93 11.15
N GLY A 76 18.46 -13.15 11.59
CA GLY A 76 17.17 -13.77 11.30
C GLY A 76 15.99 -13.08 11.98
N CYS A 77 16.13 -12.69 13.24
CA CYS A 77 15.10 -11.92 13.94
C CYS A 77 14.87 -10.56 13.25
N LEU A 78 15.94 -9.88 12.86
CA LEU A 78 15.86 -8.60 12.14
C LEU A 78 15.18 -8.77 10.78
N PHE A 79 15.51 -9.83 10.04
CA PHE A 79 14.86 -10.18 8.78
C PHE A 79 13.35 -10.36 8.95
N VAL A 80 12.93 -11.19 9.91
CA VAL A 80 11.51 -11.45 10.18
C VAL A 80 10.79 -10.18 10.59
N ALA A 81 11.39 -9.36 11.46
CA ALA A 81 10.80 -8.10 11.90
C ALA A 81 10.59 -7.11 10.74
N SER A 82 11.62 -6.91 9.90
CA SER A 82 11.53 -6.05 8.72
C SER A 82 10.52 -6.58 7.69
N TYR A 83 10.47 -7.89 7.49
CA TYR A 83 9.52 -8.54 6.60
C TYR A 83 8.07 -8.35 7.05
N VAL A 84 7.79 -8.61 8.33
CA VAL A 84 6.45 -8.43 8.91
C VAL A 84 6.04 -6.96 8.87
N SER A 85 6.96 -6.04 9.20
CA SER A 85 6.71 -4.59 9.13
C SER A 85 6.35 -4.15 7.71
N PHE A 86 7.12 -4.59 6.71
CA PHE A 86 6.90 -4.26 5.31
C PHE A 86 5.56 -4.83 4.77
N ILE A 87 5.22 -6.07 5.13
CA ILE A 87 3.90 -6.65 4.79
C ILE A 87 2.78 -5.87 5.45
N ALA A 88 2.88 -5.57 6.75
CA ALA A 88 1.83 -4.86 7.47
C ALA A 88 1.57 -3.49 6.86
N MET A 89 2.63 -2.73 6.57
CA MET A 89 2.55 -1.44 5.90
C MET A 89 1.87 -1.54 4.53
N SER A 90 2.34 -2.49 3.70
CA SER A 90 1.81 -2.70 2.36
C SER A 90 0.35 -3.18 2.37
N TRP A 91 -0.02 -4.00 3.35
CA TRP A 91 -1.36 -4.50 3.53
C TRP A 91 -2.33 -3.39 3.92
N ILE A 92 -1.96 -2.56 4.90
CA ILE A 92 -2.77 -1.40 5.32
C ILE A 92 -2.94 -0.42 4.15
N GLY A 93 -1.86 -0.12 3.42
CA GLY A 93 -1.94 0.74 2.24
C GLY A 93 -2.88 0.18 1.15
N SER A 94 -2.81 -1.12 0.88
CA SER A 94 -3.69 -1.79 -0.08
C SER A 94 -5.15 -1.81 0.37
N LEU A 95 -5.43 -2.00 1.66
CA LEU A 95 -6.79 -1.95 2.19
C LEU A 95 -7.41 -0.55 2.03
N VAL A 96 -6.63 0.51 2.27
CA VAL A 96 -7.09 1.90 2.04
C VAL A 96 -7.38 2.12 0.56
N TYR A 97 -6.51 1.64 -0.32
CA TYR A 97 -6.70 1.72 -1.77
C TYR A 97 -7.97 0.99 -2.24
N GLU A 98 -8.14 -0.28 -1.85
CA GLU A 98 -9.29 -1.10 -2.25
C GLU A 98 -10.60 -0.55 -1.70
N ALA A 99 -10.60 -0.12 -0.43
CA ALA A 99 -11.81 0.41 0.18
C ALA A 99 -12.21 1.77 -0.43
N ASN A 100 -11.24 2.62 -0.78
CA ASN A 100 -11.52 3.84 -1.52
C ASN A 100 -12.08 3.55 -2.93
N ALA A 101 -11.51 2.57 -3.64
CA ALA A 101 -12.01 2.17 -4.95
C ALA A 101 -13.46 1.66 -4.89
N LYS A 102 -13.79 0.83 -3.89
CA LYS A 102 -15.17 0.33 -3.67
C LYS A 102 -16.17 1.44 -3.34
N VAL A 103 -15.79 2.38 -2.47
CA VAL A 103 -16.66 3.52 -2.13
C VAL A 103 -16.90 4.39 -3.36
N LEU A 104 -15.87 4.62 -4.18
CA LEU A 104 -16.00 5.37 -5.42
C LEU A 104 -16.89 4.66 -6.45
N GLU A 105 -16.78 3.33 -6.56
CA GLU A 105 -17.63 2.51 -7.44
C GLU A 105 -19.10 2.55 -7.01
N LYS A 106 -19.39 2.37 -5.71
CA LYS A 106 -20.76 2.49 -5.18
C LYS A 106 -21.34 3.90 -5.39
N LEU A 107 -20.53 4.94 -5.21
CA LEU A 107 -20.93 6.32 -5.50
C LEU A 107 -21.23 6.53 -6.99
N LYS A 108 -20.49 5.88 -7.89
CA LYS A 108 -20.76 5.86 -9.34
C LYS A 108 -22.08 5.17 -9.67
N ASP A 109 -22.37 4.02 -9.06
CA ASP A 109 -23.62 3.29 -9.29
C ASP A 109 -24.85 4.06 -8.78
N LEU A 110 -24.77 4.63 -7.58
CA LEU A 110 -25.83 5.49 -7.03
C LEU A 110 -26.07 6.74 -7.89
N THR A 111 -25.03 7.18 -8.60
CA THR A 111 -25.05 8.35 -9.47
C THR A 111 -25.64 8.03 -10.85
N CYS A 112 -25.32 6.88 -11.46
CA CYS A 112 -25.89 6.44 -12.74
C CYS A 112 -27.42 6.26 -12.68
N ASN A 113 -27.97 5.89 -11.53
CA ASN A 113 -29.40 5.77 -11.33
C ASN A 113 -30.13 7.12 -11.16
N LYS A 114 -29.41 8.26 -11.13
CA LYS A 114 -29.99 9.61 -11.00
C LYS A 114 -29.97 10.34 -12.35
N THR A 115 -31.14 10.71 -12.86
CA THR A 115 -31.34 11.35 -14.17
C THR A 115 -30.80 12.79 -14.27
N SER A 116 -30.52 13.46 -13.15
CA SER A 116 -29.93 14.80 -13.14
C SER A 116 -28.83 14.93 -12.08
N LEU A 117 -27.59 15.04 -12.55
CA LEU A 117 -26.42 15.29 -11.72
C LEU A 117 -25.97 16.73 -11.87
N THR A 118 -25.73 17.37 -10.74
CA THR A 118 -25.15 18.71 -10.68
C THR A 118 -23.71 18.66 -11.21
N GLN A 119 -23.25 19.74 -11.87
CA GLN A 119 -21.91 19.80 -12.47
C GLN A 119 -20.78 19.58 -11.44
N SER A 120 -20.99 20.01 -10.19
CA SER A 120 -20.12 19.74 -9.05
C SER A 120 -20.02 18.25 -8.69
N GLN A 121 -21.14 17.52 -8.74
CA GLN A 121 -21.19 16.07 -8.50
C GLN A 121 -20.46 15.33 -9.61
N LYS A 122 -20.68 15.68 -10.88
CA LYS A 122 -19.96 15.10 -12.02
C LYS A 122 -18.44 15.33 -11.94
N ARG A 123 -18.01 16.52 -11.49
CA ARG A 123 -16.58 16.83 -11.36
C ARG A 123 -15.91 15.94 -10.31
N ILE A 124 -16.51 15.78 -9.13
CA ILE A 124 -15.98 14.92 -8.05
C ILE A 124 -15.92 13.45 -8.49
N LEU A 125 -16.92 12.98 -9.23
CA LEU A 125 -17.08 11.56 -9.58
C LEU A 125 -16.29 11.10 -10.81
N PHE A 126 -16.11 11.99 -11.81
CA PHE A 126 -15.57 11.64 -13.13
C PHE A 126 -14.29 12.40 -13.50
N ILE A 127 -14.14 13.65 -13.08
CA ILE A 127 -12.92 14.44 -13.36
C ILE A 127 -11.87 14.20 -12.28
N ASP A 128 -12.33 14.04 -11.04
CA ASP A 128 -11.49 13.92 -9.86
C ASP A 128 -11.33 12.46 -9.41
N SER A 129 -11.73 11.49 -10.24
CA SER A 129 -11.65 10.05 -9.97
C SER A 129 -10.24 9.46 -10.09
N SER A 130 -9.20 10.30 -10.09
CA SER A 130 -7.82 9.82 -9.98
C SER A 130 -7.70 9.11 -8.64
N HIS A 131 -7.58 7.79 -8.69
CA HIS A 131 -7.57 6.87 -7.55
C HIS A 131 -6.73 7.42 -6.39
N VAL A 132 -7.40 7.88 -5.32
CA VAL A 132 -6.73 8.27 -4.09
C VAL A 132 -6.12 7.00 -3.50
N SER A 133 -4.80 6.95 -3.47
CA SER A 133 -4.01 5.81 -3.04
C SER A 133 -2.93 6.32 -2.12
N LEU A 134 -2.60 5.55 -1.08
CA LEU A 134 -1.37 5.79 -0.36
C LEU A 134 -0.21 5.42 -1.27
N THR A 135 0.74 6.33 -1.43
CA THR A 135 1.83 6.23 -2.38
C THR A 135 3.16 6.14 -1.67
N VAL A 136 4.05 5.31 -2.19
CA VAL A 136 5.47 5.38 -1.86
C VAL A 136 6.08 6.48 -2.73
N TRP A 137 6.52 7.57 -2.08
CA TRP A 137 7.06 8.78 -2.72
C TRP A 137 6.17 9.42 -3.80
N LYS A 138 4.84 9.29 -3.81
CA LYS A 138 4.00 9.73 -4.96
C LYS A 138 4.32 9.10 -6.31
N ILE A 139 5.21 8.11 -6.37
CA ILE A 139 5.62 7.45 -7.62
C ILE A 139 4.85 6.14 -7.78
N ILE A 140 4.72 5.36 -6.69
CA ILE A 140 4.14 4.01 -6.77
C ILE A 140 2.98 3.89 -5.78
N PRO A 141 1.75 3.61 -6.24
CA PRO A 141 0.63 3.32 -5.36
C PRO A 141 0.87 2.00 -4.63
N ILE A 142 0.57 1.96 -3.33
CA ILE A 142 0.72 0.75 -2.53
C ILE A 142 -0.39 -0.23 -2.90
N ARG A 143 -0.01 -1.23 -3.69
CA ARG A 143 -0.86 -2.36 -4.06
C ARG A 143 -0.23 -3.63 -3.52
N ARG A 144 -1.04 -4.68 -3.32
CA ARG A 144 -0.55 -6.02 -2.95
C ARG A 144 0.59 -6.54 -3.84
N ASN A 145 0.60 -6.16 -5.11
CA ASN A 145 1.66 -6.56 -6.06
C ASN A 145 3.03 -5.97 -5.72
N LEU A 146 3.09 -4.79 -5.08
CA LEU A 146 4.34 -4.14 -4.68
C LEU A 146 5.16 -5.01 -3.73
N ILE A 147 4.48 -5.81 -2.89
CA ILE A 147 5.13 -6.76 -1.98
C ILE A 147 5.90 -7.81 -2.78
N PHE A 148 5.24 -8.40 -3.78
CA PHE A 148 5.84 -9.45 -4.62
C PHE A 148 6.97 -8.89 -5.48
N ASP A 149 6.83 -7.68 -6.01
CA ASP A 149 7.86 -7.03 -6.83
C ASP A 149 9.14 -6.78 -6.03
N ILE A 150 9.03 -6.25 -4.81
CA ILE A 150 10.18 -5.97 -3.95
C ILE A 150 10.84 -7.27 -3.49
N LEU A 151 10.06 -8.29 -3.11
CA LEU A 151 10.61 -9.58 -2.70
C LEU A 151 11.30 -10.31 -3.86
N GLY A 152 10.67 -10.32 -5.03
CA GLY A 152 11.26 -10.88 -6.25
C GLY A 152 12.57 -10.20 -6.58
N THR A 153 12.60 -8.87 -6.53
CA THR A 153 13.80 -8.06 -6.77
C THR A 153 14.92 -8.41 -5.80
N ILE A 154 14.66 -8.46 -4.50
CA ILE A 154 15.66 -8.79 -3.48
C ILE A 154 16.21 -10.20 -3.70
N PHE A 155 15.35 -11.17 -4.00
CA PHE A 155 15.75 -12.56 -4.22
C PHE A 155 16.59 -12.71 -5.50
N THR A 156 16.15 -12.10 -6.61
CA THR A 156 16.88 -12.10 -7.87
C THR A 156 18.27 -11.48 -7.72
N TYR A 157 18.39 -10.30 -7.08
CA TYR A 157 19.69 -9.67 -6.88
C TYR A 157 20.58 -10.49 -5.93
N SER A 158 20.02 -11.08 -4.88
CA SER A 158 20.77 -11.91 -3.94
C SER A 158 21.36 -13.16 -4.62
N LEU A 159 20.56 -13.85 -5.43
CA LEU A 159 21.01 -15.01 -6.20
C LEU A 159 22.04 -14.65 -7.26
N LEU A 160 21.81 -13.57 -8.02
CA LEU A 160 22.70 -13.14 -9.09
C LEU A 160 24.07 -12.74 -8.53
N LEU A 161 24.09 -11.97 -7.44
CA LEU A 161 25.34 -11.54 -6.81
C LEU A 161 26.07 -12.68 -6.11
N ASN A 162 25.34 -13.66 -5.55
CA ASN A 162 25.97 -14.84 -4.99
C ASN A 162 26.57 -15.73 -6.08
N GLY A 163 25.84 -15.98 -7.17
CA GLY A 163 26.36 -16.76 -8.31
C GLY A 163 27.60 -16.13 -8.94
N LEU A 164 27.68 -14.79 -9.03
CA LEU A 164 28.88 -14.09 -9.48
C LEU A 164 30.08 -14.26 -8.52
N LYS A 165 29.85 -14.41 -7.21
CA LYS A 165 30.92 -14.70 -6.25
C LYS A 165 31.47 -16.12 -6.39
N ASP A 166 30.61 -17.09 -6.66
CA ASP A 166 30.99 -18.51 -6.81
C ASP A 166 31.74 -18.80 -8.12
N THR A 167 31.73 -17.87 -9.08
CA THR A 167 32.43 -18.01 -10.38
C THR A 167 33.84 -17.42 -10.37
N LYS A 168 34.32 -16.91 -9.22
CA LYS A 168 35.66 -16.33 -9.02
C LYS A 168 36.57 -17.25 -8.25
#